data_AF-A0AAE6RFX4-F1
#
_entry.id   AF-A0AAE6RFX4-F1
#
_cell.length_a   1.000
_cell.length_b   1.000
_cell.length_c   1.000
_cell.angle_alpha   90.00
_cell.angle_beta   90.00
_cell.angle_gamma   90.00
#
_symmetry.space_group_name_H-M   'P 1'
#
loop_
_entity.id
_entity.type
_entity.pdbx_description
1 polymer ?
#
loop_
_entity_poly.entity_id
_entity_poly.type
_entity_poly.pdbx_seq_one_letter_code
_entity_poly.pdbx_strand_id
1 'polypeptide(L)'
;MQDDENTGQDSGADTELPDGVFAPMSGYTHEDLLAVAQIPTQAFLEAQGVDPGLIRETIIALVSHLYAKFEEQGVEYQIATWYQKPYDNLDRRKRSIISMAEEFGVLALRASADALRGSPLMARGREFWEPLIDQAGFAIRDHILKLNAD
;
A
#
# COMPACT_ATOMS: atom_id res chain seq x y z
N MET A 1 -43.91 2.17 -30.87
CA MET A 1 -44.21 1.18 -29.82
C MET A 1 -43.15 0.11 -30.00
N GLN A 2 -41.91 0.33 -29.55
CA GLN A 2 -41.42 0.20 -28.16
C GLN A 2 -41.85 -1.13 -27.56
N ASP A 3 -40.88 -2.01 -27.32
CA ASP A 3 -40.55 -2.50 -25.99
C ASP A 3 -39.05 -2.84 -25.94
N ASP A 4 -38.32 -2.00 -25.20
CA ASP A 4 -37.01 -2.28 -24.61
C ASP A 4 -37.23 -3.19 -23.41
N GLU A 5 -36.55 -4.34 -23.34
CA GLU A 5 -36.22 -4.95 -22.05
C GLU A 5 -34.76 -5.39 -22.04
N ASN A 6 -33.93 -4.39 -21.71
CA ASN A 6 -32.66 -4.55 -21.02
C ASN A 6 -32.94 -5.00 -19.58
N THR A 7 -32.66 -6.25 -19.24
CA THR A 7 -32.22 -6.68 -17.91
C THR A 7 -31.38 -7.94 -18.10
N GLY A 8 -30.21 -8.13 -17.52
CA GLY A 8 -29.32 -7.32 -16.72
C GLY A 8 -28.07 -8.19 -16.62
N GLN A 9 -26.89 -7.61 -16.85
CA GLN A 9 -25.63 -8.30 -16.70
C GLN A 9 -25.55 -8.88 -15.28
N ASP A 10 -25.64 -10.21 -15.19
CA ASP A 10 -25.34 -10.93 -13.97
C ASP A 10 -23.87 -10.65 -13.64
N SER A 11 -23.70 -9.92 -12.55
CA SER A 11 -22.47 -9.27 -12.18
C SER A 11 -21.60 -10.27 -11.45
N GLY A 12 -20.53 -10.71 -12.11
CA GLY A 12 -19.33 -11.26 -11.48
C GLY A 12 -19.54 -12.61 -10.79
N ALA A 13 -18.95 -13.65 -11.36
CA ALA A 13 -18.77 -14.91 -10.67
C ALA A 13 -18.17 -14.67 -9.28
N ASP A 14 -18.89 -15.09 -8.24
CA ASP A 14 -18.42 -15.22 -6.86
C ASP A 14 -17.29 -16.25 -6.89
N THR A 15 -16.09 -15.79 -7.25
CA THR A 15 -14.93 -16.65 -7.46
C THR A 15 -14.40 -16.97 -6.08
N GLU A 16 -14.73 -18.17 -5.60
CA GLU A 16 -14.26 -18.68 -4.32
C GLU A 16 -12.74 -18.51 -4.23
N LEU A 17 -12.27 -17.87 -3.14
CA LEU A 17 -10.85 -17.65 -2.92
C LEU A 17 -10.13 -19.01 -2.83
N PRO A 18 -8.87 -19.12 -3.29
CA PRO A 18 -8.11 -20.35 -3.15
C PRO A 18 -8.02 -20.80 -1.69
N ASP A 19 -7.97 -22.12 -1.47
CA ASP A 19 -7.84 -22.70 -0.13
C ASP A 19 -6.70 -22.06 0.66
N GLY A 20 -7.02 -21.59 1.87
CA GLY A 20 -6.08 -20.96 2.78
C GLY A 20 -5.77 -19.49 2.48
N VAL A 21 -6.41 -18.87 1.48
CA VAL A 21 -6.38 -17.42 1.25
C VAL A 21 -7.54 -16.77 2.00
N PHE A 22 -7.22 -15.72 2.76
CA PHE A 22 -8.21 -14.96 3.52
C PHE A 22 -8.56 -13.65 2.80
N ALA A 23 -9.82 -13.24 2.89
CA ALA A 23 -10.28 -11.97 2.36
C ALA A 23 -9.57 -10.78 3.03
N PRO A 24 -9.42 -9.64 2.31
CA PRO A 24 -8.77 -8.44 2.84
C PRO A 24 -9.38 -7.99 4.16
N MET A 25 -8.53 -7.52 5.08
CA MET A 25 -8.97 -7.01 6.38
C MET A 25 -9.18 -5.50 6.32
N SER A 26 -10.22 -5.00 6.98
CA SER A 26 -10.42 -3.55 7.16
C SER A 26 -9.20 -2.94 7.85
N GLY A 27 -8.75 -1.79 7.34
CA GLY A 27 -7.51 -1.13 7.77
C GLY A 27 -6.25 -1.67 7.08
N TYR A 28 -6.37 -2.69 6.23
CA TYR A 28 -5.28 -3.32 5.48
C TYR A 28 -5.65 -3.62 4.02
N THR A 29 -6.73 -3.02 3.51
CA THR A 29 -7.04 -3.03 2.06
C THR A 29 -6.03 -2.20 1.28
N HIS A 30 -5.98 -2.35 -0.04
CA HIS A 30 -5.16 -1.47 -0.87
C HIS A 30 -5.43 0.02 -0.61
N GLU A 31 -6.70 0.44 -0.52
CA GLU A 31 -7.05 1.84 -0.24
C GLU A 31 -6.52 2.31 1.12
N ASP A 32 -6.66 1.49 2.16
CA ASP A 32 -6.15 1.80 3.51
C ASP A 32 -4.62 1.97 3.50
N LEU A 33 -3.91 1.04 2.85
CA LEU A 33 -2.45 1.08 2.76
C LEU A 33 -1.96 2.29 1.95
N LEU A 34 -2.66 2.64 0.87
CA LEU A 34 -2.35 3.85 0.10
C LEU A 34 -2.50 5.12 0.95
N ALA A 35 -3.56 5.21 1.75
CA ALA A 35 -3.76 6.34 2.66
C ALA A 35 -2.66 6.41 3.73
N VAL A 36 -2.26 5.26 4.29
CA VAL A 36 -1.15 5.14 5.25
C VAL A 36 0.16 5.69 4.69
N ALA A 37 0.48 5.40 3.42
CA ALA A 37 1.68 5.91 2.77
C ALA A 37 1.56 7.39 2.36
N GLN A 38 0.39 7.81 1.88
CA GLN A 38 0.15 9.16 1.36
C GLN A 38 0.30 10.22 2.45
N ILE A 39 -0.35 10.05 3.61
CA ILE A 39 -0.43 11.06 4.66
C ILE A 39 0.96 11.58 5.11
N PRO A 40 1.90 10.72 5.55
CA PRO A 40 3.22 11.19 5.99
C PRO A 40 4.07 11.73 4.82
N THR A 41 3.93 11.17 3.62
CA THR A 41 4.64 11.69 2.43
C THR A 41 4.19 13.12 2.12
N GLN A 42 2.88 13.37 2.11
CA GLN A 42 2.34 14.70 1.87
C GLN A 42 2.79 15.68 2.96
N ALA A 43 2.68 15.29 4.23
CA ALA A 43 3.13 16.12 5.35
C ALA A 43 4.63 16.46 5.27
N PHE A 44 5.46 15.51 4.85
CA PHE A 44 6.89 15.76 4.62
C PHE A 44 7.10 16.81 3.52
N LEU A 45 6.45 16.66 2.37
CA LEU A 45 6.60 17.60 1.25
C LEU A 45 6.14 19.02 1.64
N GLU A 46 5.03 19.13 2.38
CA GLU A 46 4.51 20.38 2.92
C GLU A 46 5.53 21.03 3.87
N ALA A 47 6.11 20.25 4.80
CA ALA A 47 7.12 20.73 5.74
C ALA A 47 8.40 21.21 5.04
N GLN A 48 8.72 20.67 3.86
CA GLN A 48 9.86 21.09 3.04
C GLN A 48 9.55 22.26 2.09
N GLY A 49 8.37 22.88 2.22
CA GLY A 49 7.96 24.02 1.41
C GLY A 49 7.93 23.72 -0.08
N VAL A 50 7.54 22.49 -0.45
CA VAL A 50 7.35 22.12 -1.86
C VAL A 50 6.10 22.83 -2.39
N ASP A 51 6.16 23.24 -3.66
CA ASP A 51 5.01 23.86 -4.34
C ASP A 51 3.77 22.94 -4.31
N PRO A 52 2.56 23.42 -3.94
CA PRO A 52 1.37 22.59 -3.82
C PRO A 52 1.00 21.81 -5.09
N GLY A 53 1.26 22.36 -6.28
CA GLY A 53 1.04 21.67 -7.54
C GLY A 53 1.98 20.46 -7.69
N LEU A 54 3.26 20.67 -7.39
CA LEU A 54 4.25 19.60 -7.39
C LEU A 54 3.99 18.56 -6.28
N ILE A 55 3.47 18.96 -5.12
CA ILE A 55 3.01 18.01 -4.08
C ILE A 55 1.91 17.11 -4.64
N ARG A 56 0.86 17.71 -5.24
CA ARG A 56 -0.25 16.96 -5.82
C ARG A 56 0.22 15.95 -6.86
N GLU A 57 1.07 16.36 -7.79
CA GLU A 57 1.63 15.47 -8.82
C GLU A 57 2.47 14.34 -8.22
N THR A 58 3.30 14.65 -7.22
CA THR A 58 4.14 13.66 -6.52
C THR A 58 3.29 12.64 -5.78
N ILE A 59 2.22 13.06 -5.11
CA ILE A 59 1.30 12.16 -4.42
C ILE A 59 0.52 11.29 -5.39
N ILE A 60 0.05 11.83 -6.52
CA ILE A 60 -0.62 11.04 -7.56
C ILE A 60 0.33 9.98 -8.12
N ALA A 61 1.58 10.34 -8.40
CA ALA A 61 2.60 9.39 -8.87
C ALA A 61 2.86 8.30 -7.82
N LEU A 62 3.05 8.68 -6.55
CA LEU A 62 3.26 7.74 -5.44
C LEU A 62 2.11 6.73 -5.35
N VAL A 63 0.86 7.21 -5.27
CA VAL A 63 -0.32 6.37 -5.12
C VAL A 63 -0.48 5.43 -6.32
N SER A 64 -0.23 5.91 -7.54
CA SER A 64 -0.33 5.08 -8.75
C SER A 64 0.70 3.94 -8.75
N HIS A 65 1.95 4.24 -8.40
CA HIS A 65 3.02 3.25 -8.34
C HIS A 65 2.81 2.23 -7.21
N LEU A 66 2.37 2.70 -6.02
CA LEU A 66 2.04 1.82 -4.91
C LEU A 66 0.87 0.90 -5.25
N TYR A 67 -0.22 1.44 -5.81
CA TYR A 67 -1.38 0.64 -6.18
C TYR A 67 -0.98 -0.47 -7.16
N ALA A 68 -0.25 -0.13 -8.22
CA ALA A 68 0.21 -1.11 -9.19
C ALA A 68 1.07 -2.22 -8.55
N LYS A 69 1.95 -1.86 -7.60
CA LYS A 69 2.80 -2.82 -6.90
C LYS A 69 2.04 -3.68 -5.90
N PHE A 70 1.07 -3.10 -5.20
CA PHE A 70 0.24 -3.83 -4.24
C PHE A 70 -0.69 -4.80 -4.95
N GLU A 71 -1.28 -4.36 -6.06
CA GLU A 71 -2.13 -5.20 -6.91
C GLU A 71 -1.33 -6.35 -7.54
N GLU A 72 -0.16 -6.07 -8.12
CA GLU A 72 0.73 -7.09 -8.70
C GLU A 72 1.12 -8.18 -7.68
N GLN A 73 1.29 -7.80 -6.42
CA GLN A 73 1.67 -8.72 -5.35
C GLN A 73 0.48 -9.26 -4.56
N GLY A 74 -0.75 -8.76 -4.77
CA GLY A 74 -1.91 -9.12 -3.93
C GLY A 74 -1.69 -8.84 -2.45
N VAL A 75 -1.10 -7.68 -2.10
CA VAL A 75 -0.62 -7.37 -0.74
C VAL A 75 -1.71 -7.52 0.32
N GLU A 76 -2.92 -7.02 0.06
CA GLU A 76 -4.02 -7.09 1.03
C GLU A 76 -4.41 -8.53 1.40
N TYR A 77 -4.41 -9.45 0.41
CA TYR A 77 -4.67 -10.86 0.62
C TYR A 77 -3.51 -11.55 1.34
N GLN A 78 -2.27 -11.20 1.01
CA GLN A 78 -1.10 -11.71 1.71
C GLN A 78 -1.11 -11.30 3.19
N ILE A 79 -1.40 -10.02 3.48
CA ILE A 79 -1.51 -9.52 4.86
C ILE A 79 -2.60 -10.28 5.62
N ALA A 80 -3.80 -10.36 5.05
CA ALA A 80 -4.91 -11.08 5.66
C ALA A 80 -4.54 -12.55 5.93
N THR A 81 -3.97 -13.22 4.95
CA THR A 81 -3.62 -14.64 5.03
C THR A 81 -2.53 -14.91 6.04
N TRP A 82 -1.46 -14.13 6.02
CA TRP A 82 -0.35 -14.31 6.96
C TRP A 82 -0.77 -13.95 8.38
N TYR A 83 -1.66 -12.99 8.56
CA TYR A 83 -2.17 -12.65 9.88
C TYR A 83 -3.10 -13.72 10.46
N GLN A 84 -4.02 -14.25 9.64
CA GLN A 84 -5.13 -15.10 10.08
C GLN A 84 -4.85 -16.60 10.01
N LYS A 85 -3.83 -17.04 9.25
CA LYS A 85 -3.49 -18.46 9.18
C LYS A 85 -3.19 -19.03 10.58
N PRO A 86 -3.50 -20.31 10.83
CA PRO A 86 -3.19 -20.93 12.12
C PRO A 86 -1.67 -21.00 12.35
N TYR A 87 -1.25 -20.72 13.58
CA TYR A 87 0.13 -20.81 14.01
C TYR A 87 0.27 -21.76 15.20
N ASP A 88 1.33 -22.57 15.18
CA ASP A 88 1.67 -23.49 16.29
C ASP A 88 1.92 -22.75 17.62
N ASN A 89 2.44 -21.51 17.54
CA ASN A 89 2.64 -20.64 18.69
C ASN A 89 2.66 -19.15 18.31
N LEU A 90 2.46 -18.30 19.32
CA LEU A 90 2.39 -16.85 19.15
C LEU A 90 3.71 -16.22 18.69
N ASP A 91 4.87 -16.78 19.07
CA ASP A 91 6.17 -16.25 18.66
C ASP A 91 6.41 -16.40 17.15
N ARG A 92 5.90 -17.48 16.55
CA ARG A 92 5.95 -17.67 15.09
C ARG A 92 5.05 -16.66 14.38
N ARG A 93 3.86 -16.38 14.90
CA ARG A 93 2.98 -15.31 14.38
C ARG A 93 3.70 -13.97 14.43
N LYS A 94 4.28 -13.62 15.58
CA LYS A 94 4.99 -12.35 15.78
C LYS A 94 6.14 -12.15 14.79
N ARG A 95 6.97 -13.19 14.60
CA ARG A 95 8.05 -13.15 13.59
C ARG A 95 7.52 -13.04 12.17
N SER A 96 6.45 -13.76 11.83
CA SER A 96 5.85 -13.67 10.49
C SER A 96 5.33 -12.26 10.19
N ILE A 97 4.73 -11.59 11.17
CA ILE A 97 4.27 -10.19 11.04
C ILE A 97 5.45 -9.24 10.87
N ILE A 98 6.56 -9.44 11.61
CA ILE A 98 7.77 -8.62 11.45
C ILE A 98 8.35 -8.77 10.05
N SER A 99 8.53 -10.00 9.57
CA SER A 99 9.05 -10.25 8.22
C SER A 99 8.16 -9.65 7.13
N MET A 100 6.83 -9.79 7.28
CA MET A 100 5.86 -9.19 6.36
C MET A 100 5.91 -7.66 6.35
N ALA A 101 6.03 -7.04 7.53
CA ALA A 101 6.14 -5.60 7.64
C ALA A 101 7.42 -5.07 6.98
N GLU A 102 8.54 -5.78 7.14
CA GLU A 102 9.80 -5.46 6.47
C GLU A 102 9.67 -5.61 4.95
N GLU A 103 9.09 -6.70 4.48
CA GLU A 103 8.90 -6.98 3.06
C GLU A 103 8.04 -5.91 2.37
N PHE A 104 6.85 -5.63 2.91
CA PHE A 104 5.95 -4.65 2.31
C PHE A 104 6.39 -3.20 2.55
N GLY A 105 7.13 -2.92 3.62
CA GLY A 105 7.83 -1.66 3.78
C GLY A 105 8.88 -1.43 2.67
N VAL A 106 9.69 -2.44 2.36
CA VAL A 106 10.67 -2.38 1.26
C VAL A 106 9.98 -2.27 -0.10
N LEU A 107 8.87 -2.97 -0.31
CA LEU A 107 8.07 -2.86 -1.53
C LEU A 107 7.59 -1.42 -1.73
N ALA A 108 7.03 -0.80 -0.69
CA ALA A 108 6.57 0.59 -0.73
C ALA A 108 7.71 1.59 -0.94
N LEU A 109 8.88 1.34 -0.34
CA LEU A 109 10.09 2.14 -0.55
C LEU A 109 10.53 2.11 -2.03
N ARG A 110 10.57 0.92 -2.63
CA ARG A 110 10.90 0.75 -4.06
C ARG A 110 9.88 1.45 -4.97
N ALA A 111 8.58 1.29 -4.69
CA ALA A 111 7.53 1.96 -5.44
C ALA A 111 7.66 3.49 -5.36
N SER A 112 8.00 4.02 -4.18
CA SER A 112 8.23 5.45 -3.96
C SER A 112 9.44 5.97 -4.73
N ALA A 113 10.53 5.19 -4.75
CA ALA A 113 11.72 5.51 -5.55
C ALA A 113 11.41 5.52 -7.05
N ASP A 114 10.61 4.57 -7.54
CA ASP A 114 10.18 4.53 -8.93
C ASP A 114 9.27 5.72 -9.28
N ALA A 115 8.34 6.09 -8.39
CA ALA A 115 7.46 7.25 -8.56
C ALA A 115 8.22 8.58 -8.63
N LEU A 116 9.35 8.68 -7.94
CA LEU A 116 10.18 9.88 -7.93
C LEU A 116 11.09 9.99 -9.16
N ARG A 117 11.29 8.91 -9.91
CA ARG A 117 12.18 8.88 -11.07
C ARG A 117 11.68 9.88 -12.14
N GLY A 118 12.52 10.87 -12.45
CA GLY A 118 12.18 11.93 -13.41
C GLY A 118 11.39 13.11 -12.82
N SER A 119 11.05 13.07 -11.53
CA SER A 119 10.46 14.21 -10.83
C SER A 119 11.45 15.37 -10.71
N PRO A 120 11.00 16.64 -10.84
CA PRO A 120 11.82 17.82 -10.52
C PRO A 120 12.40 17.78 -9.09
N LEU A 121 11.76 17.06 -8.16
CA LEU A 121 12.23 16.89 -6.79
C LEU A 121 13.59 16.18 -6.70
N MET A 122 13.96 15.38 -7.70
CA MET A 122 15.29 14.76 -7.78
C MET A 122 16.43 15.79 -7.81
N ALA A 123 16.17 17.01 -8.32
CA ALA A 123 17.16 18.08 -8.39
C ALA A 123 17.50 18.67 -7.02
N ARG A 124 16.69 18.41 -5.98
CA ARG A 124 16.97 18.85 -4.59
C ARG A 124 18.06 18.02 -3.89
N GLY A 125 18.55 16.96 -4.54
CA GLY A 125 19.66 16.15 -4.03
C GLY A 125 19.23 15.07 -3.03
N ARG A 126 20.20 14.21 -2.69
CA ARG A 126 19.97 12.98 -1.90
C ARG A 126 19.38 13.22 -0.53
N GLU A 127 19.83 14.27 0.14
CA GLU A 127 19.35 14.66 1.47
C GLU A 127 17.85 15.00 1.48
N PHE A 128 17.27 15.33 0.32
CA PHE A 128 15.83 15.53 0.17
C PHE A 128 15.09 14.26 -0.27
N TRP A 129 15.56 13.60 -1.35
CA TRP A 129 14.78 12.51 -1.94
C TRP A 129 14.84 11.21 -1.14
N GLU A 130 15.91 10.95 -0.38
CA GLU A 130 16.03 9.72 0.41
C GLU A 130 15.02 9.73 1.57
N PRO A 131 14.94 10.79 2.42
CA PRO A 131 13.89 10.87 3.44
C PRO A 131 12.47 10.90 2.87
N LEU A 132 12.26 11.44 1.66
CA LEU A 132 10.97 11.42 0.99
C LEU A 132 10.52 9.99 0.66
N ILE A 133 11.42 9.19 0.06
CA ILE A 133 11.17 7.78 -0.26
C ILE A 133 10.89 6.95 1.00
N ASP A 134 11.61 7.25 2.08
CA ASP A 134 11.47 6.57 3.36
C ASP A 134 10.09 6.76 4.01
N GLN A 135 9.40 7.88 3.77
CA GLN A 135 8.10 8.17 4.41
C GLN A 135 7.07 7.08 4.17
N ALA A 136 6.87 6.69 2.91
CA ALA A 136 5.89 5.67 2.55
C ALA A 136 6.32 4.28 3.02
N GLY A 137 7.60 3.92 2.85
CA GLY A 137 8.13 2.62 3.25
C GLY A 137 8.00 2.36 4.75
N PHE A 138 8.41 3.33 5.58
CA PHE A 138 8.31 3.21 7.02
C PHE A 138 6.88 3.26 7.51
N ALA A 139 6.01 4.10 6.92
CA ALA A 139 4.61 4.16 7.30
C ALA A 139 3.89 2.81 7.10
N ILE A 140 4.11 2.14 5.95
CA ILE A 140 3.53 0.83 5.67
C ILE A 140 4.06 -0.22 6.66
N ARG A 141 5.38 -0.28 6.84
CA ARG A 141 6.02 -1.20 7.80
C ARG A 141 5.42 -1.04 9.19
N ASP A 142 5.42 0.18 9.69
CA ASP A 142 4.98 0.47 11.07
C ASP A 142 3.48 0.22 11.24
N HIS A 143 2.67 0.43 10.19
CA HIS A 143 1.25 0.10 10.21
C HIS A 143 0.98 -1.41 10.27
N ILE A 144 1.74 -2.23 9.54
CA ILE A 144 1.65 -3.69 9.63
C ILE A 144 2.12 -4.19 10.99
N LEU A 145 3.17 -3.59 11.56
CA LEU A 145 3.67 -3.98 12.89
C LEU A 145 2.63 -3.81 14.01
N LYS A 146 1.61 -2.96 13.83
CA LYS A 146 0.49 -2.83 14.79
C LYS A 146 -0.29 -4.13 14.98
N LEU A 147 -0.25 -5.06 14.01
CA LEU A 147 -0.83 -6.40 14.14
C LEU A 147 -0.19 -7.24 15.27
N ASN A 148 1.00 -6.84 15.76
CA ASN A 148 1.68 -7.44 16.90
C ASN A 148 1.39 -6.74 18.23
N ALA A 149 0.61 -5.66 18.25
CA ALA A 149 0.31 -4.90 19.46
C ALA A 149 -0.70 -5.61 20.40
N ASP A 150 -1.29 -6.72 19.94
CA ASP A 150 -2.21 -7.59 20.68
C ASP A 150 -1.49 -8.73 21.43
#